data_AF-A0A7C7GEL0-F1
#
_entry.id   AF-A0A7C7GEL0-F1
#
_cell.length_a   1.000
_cell.length_b   1.000
_cell.length_c   1.000
_cell.angle_alpha   90.00
_cell.angle_beta   90.00
_cell.angle_gamma   90.00
#
_symmetry.space_group_name_H-M   'P 1'
#
loop_
_entity.id
_entity.type
_entity.pdbx_description
1 polymer ?
#
loop_
_entity_poly.entity_id
_entity_poly.type
_entity_poly.pdbx_seq_one_letter_code
_entity_poly.pdbx_strand_id
1 'polypeptide(L)'
;MIDQQERYYNILKLNRWFALSSLVFAGIFILTFADDYQRPWKKFQKEFRSVEIEKISNNLAELNSNLESNDEYNTLQERLSEAKKKLQGKVDEIDELNGKIKEVDAERYRMNQNHQFAKAESDVAKYTADQARHGNGNVETAEKNLKRLDALTSGFKLELETVEKKLEILQNRLADLYAENKSYKDELSSISRKRNLAVRKLAKTDPEKMSFSNKIANVVRDLPVLDFIDPYYEVKQVVVKDIEEDLVYLGMPKVDRCMTCHMGIDNKDFEDAPQPYTTHPNLDQMVGANSPHPLSEFGCTTCHAGRGRGTGFNTTAHSPSSLEQAHEWEEKYDWHRMHHWDNPMFTKQNMEAGCFKCHSGNMPIDGAKTLSLGMALVERTGCFGCHKMDRWEGKPKTGPNLAKVASKTTKDWTWKWINSPRDFRHNTWMPHFFNVTNNSDPNSLIRTEQEIHSITAYLFNKSESFPMDKLPRNADAENGQLLVASVGCMGCHEIQPDAVAEEPTSIQTLRREQGPNLIGLGSKSTAQWVYNWVRDPASFHPETKMPNLRLTRQEAADIAAYLTQDKNNEFDAQEIPGVNEEILDDIA
;
A
#
# COMPACT_ATOMS: atom_id res chain seq x y z
N MET A 1 -80.16 -25.57 -19.38
CA MET A 1 -79.23 -26.62 -18.90
C MET A 1 -78.19 -26.77 -19.99
N ILE A 2 -76.90 -26.52 -19.79
CA ILE A 2 -76.04 -26.93 -18.69
C ILE A 2 -75.03 -25.80 -18.43
N ASP A 3 -75.17 -25.16 -17.28
CA ASP A 3 -74.13 -24.38 -16.63
C ASP A 3 -73.33 -25.36 -15.77
N GLN A 4 -72.28 -25.96 -16.34
CA GLN A 4 -71.31 -26.76 -15.59
C GLN A 4 -69.96 -26.73 -16.31
N GLN A 5 -69.22 -25.63 -16.15
CA GLN A 5 -67.80 -25.83 -15.89
C GLN A 5 -67.69 -26.05 -14.38
N GLU A 6 -67.68 -27.32 -13.97
CA GLU A 6 -67.29 -27.75 -12.63
C GLU A 6 -65.84 -27.32 -12.38
N ARG A 7 -65.65 -26.06 -12.02
CA ARG A 7 -64.42 -25.55 -11.45
C ARG A 7 -64.75 -25.16 -10.03
N TYR A 8 -64.04 -25.74 -9.07
CA TYR A 8 -64.15 -25.43 -7.64
C TYR A 8 -63.80 -23.96 -7.29
N TYR A 9 -63.61 -23.08 -8.28
CA TYR A 9 -63.19 -21.68 -8.12
C TYR A 9 -63.82 -20.76 -9.17
N ASN A 10 -64.08 -19.52 -8.79
CA ASN A 10 -64.63 -18.48 -9.66
C ASN A 10 -63.52 -17.85 -10.51
N ILE A 11 -63.57 -18.05 -11.84
CA ILE A 11 -62.55 -17.60 -12.81
C ILE A 11 -62.35 -16.08 -12.77
N LEU A 12 -63.42 -15.28 -12.66
CA LEU A 12 -63.31 -13.82 -12.61
C LEU A 12 -62.62 -13.35 -11.33
N LYS A 13 -62.89 -13.98 -10.19
CA LYS A 13 -62.18 -13.71 -8.93
C LYS A 13 -60.71 -14.12 -9.03
N LEU A 14 -60.42 -15.28 -9.62
CA LEU A 14 -59.05 -15.77 -9.83
C LEU A 14 -58.24 -14.80 -10.72
N ASN A 15 -58.80 -14.37 -11.85
CA ASN A 15 -58.13 -13.43 -12.75
C ASN A 15 -57.87 -12.07 -12.10
N ARG A 16 -58.78 -11.57 -11.24
CA ARG A 16 -58.56 -10.33 -10.48
C ARG A 16 -57.42 -10.47 -9.47
N TRP A 17 -57.38 -11.58 -8.74
CA TRP A 17 -56.30 -11.87 -7.80
C TRP A 17 -54.96 -12.07 -8.52
N PHE A 18 -54.95 -12.74 -9.67
CA PHE A 18 -53.76 -12.89 -10.50
C PHE A 18 -53.25 -11.55 -11.05
N ALA A 19 -54.14 -10.67 -11.51
CA ALA A 19 -53.77 -9.33 -11.96
C ALA A 19 -53.20 -8.50 -10.80
N LEU A 20 -53.84 -8.53 -9.63
CA LEU A 20 -53.37 -7.83 -8.44
C LEU A 20 -52.01 -8.37 -7.96
N SER A 21 -51.83 -9.68 -7.88
CA SER A 21 -50.56 -10.29 -7.47
C SER A 21 -49.45 -10.01 -8.49
N SER A 22 -49.77 -9.98 -9.79
CA SER A 22 -48.81 -9.62 -10.84
C SER A 22 -48.38 -8.15 -10.73
N LEU A 23 -49.29 -7.23 -10.43
CA LEU A 23 -48.96 -5.82 -10.19
C LEU A 23 -48.13 -5.62 -8.93
N VAL A 24 -48.45 -6.32 -7.84
CA VAL A 24 -47.66 -6.30 -6.60
C VAL A 24 -46.26 -6.87 -6.85
N PHE A 25 -46.16 -8.00 -7.55
CA PHE A 25 -44.87 -8.60 -7.91
C PHE A 25 -44.04 -7.67 -8.80
N ALA A 26 -44.66 -7.04 -9.81
CA ALA A 26 -43.98 -6.04 -10.64
C ALA A 26 -43.50 -4.84 -9.82
N GLY A 27 -44.31 -4.36 -8.86
CA GLY A 27 -43.91 -3.30 -7.93
C GLY A 27 -42.69 -3.70 -7.07
N ILE A 28 -42.72 -4.89 -6.47
CA ILE A 28 -41.60 -5.42 -5.68
C ILE A 28 -40.35 -5.59 -6.54
N PHE A 29 -40.51 -6.08 -7.77
CA PHE A 29 -39.41 -6.25 -8.72
C PHE A 29 -38.77 -4.90 -9.06
N ILE A 30 -39.57 -3.87 -9.36
CA ILE A 30 -39.08 -2.51 -9.60
C ILE A 30 -38.34 -1.98 -8.37
N LEU A 31 -38.88 -2.17 -7.16
CA LEU A 31 -38.23 -1.75 -5.92
C LEU A 31 -36.90 -2.46 -5.70
N THR A 32 -36.83 -3.76 -5.98
CA THR A 32 -35.59 -4.55 -5.85
C THR A 32 -34.52 -4.05 -6.82
N PHE A 33 -34.88 -3.76 -8.07
CA PHE A 33 -33.96 -3.17 -9.03
C PHE A 33 -33.54 -1.75 -8.65
N ALA A 34 -34.45 -0.94 -8.10
CA ALA A 34 -34.12 0.39 -7.63
C ALA A 34 -33.14 0.36 -6.45
N ASP A 35 -33.36 -0.53 -5.49
CA ASP A 35 -32.47 -0.76 -4.35
C ASP A 35 -31.09 -1.28 -4.79
N ASP A 36 -31.06 -2.29 -5.68
CA ASP A 36 -29.81 -2.86 -6.21
C ASP A 36 -29.01 -1.82 -7.02
N TYR A 37 -29.70 -0.93 -7.72
CA TYR A 37 -29.08 0.14 -8.49
C TYR A 37 -28.48 1.25 -7.60
N GLN A 38 -29.09 1.53 -6.44
CA GLN A 38 -28.67 2.57 -5.50
C GLN A 38 -27.57 2.09 -4.54
N ARG A 39 -26.43 1.64 -5.10
CA ARG A 39 -25.29 1.20 -4.28
C ARG A 39 -24.62 2.37 -3.53
N PRO A 40 -24.23 2.17 -2.25
CA PRO A 40 -23.59 3.23 -1.45
C PRO A 40 -22.33 3.85 -2.07
N TRP A 41 -21.52 3.05 -2.78
CA TRP A 41 -20.28 3.54 -3.39
C TRP A 41 -20.50 4.55 -4.53
N LYS A 42 -21.66 4.52 -5.21
CA LYS A 42 -21.98 5.47 -6.30
C LYS A 42 -22.02 6.91 -5.78
N LYS A 43 -22.35 7.13 -4.50
CA LYS A 43 -22.31 8.45 -3.84
C LYS A 43 -20.90 9.05 -3.90
N PHE A 44 -19.88 8.27 -3.57
CA PHE A 44 -18.49 8.75 -3.53
C PHE A 44 -17.98 9.13 -4.91
N GLN A 45 -18.35 8.39 -5.95
CA GLN A 45 -17.95 8.75 -7.32
C GLN A 45 -18.67 10.01 -7.83
N LYS A 46 -19.94 10.22 -7.45
CA LYS A 46 -20.67 11.46 -7.74
C LYS A 46 -19.99 12.66 -7.11
N GLU A 47 -19.67 12.56 -5.82
CA GLU A 47 -18.97 13.61 -5.07
C GLU A 47 -17.56 13.87 -5.62
N PHE A 48 -16.78 12.82 -5.90
CA PHE A 48 -15.45 12.95 -6.48
C PHE A 48 -15.47 13.67 -7.84
N ARG A 49 -16.48 13.41 -8.68
CA ARG A 49 -16.62 14.12 -9.95
C ARG A 49 -16.81 15.62 -9.75
N SER A 50 -17.59 16.04 -8.76
CA SER A 50 -17.73 17.47 -8.44
C SER A 50 -16.38 18.08 -8.07
N VAL A 51 -15.60 17.39 -7.23
CA VAL A 51 -14.24 17.80 -6.84
C VAL A 51 -13.30 17.84 -8.05
N GLU A 52 -13.37 16.84 -8.94
CA GLU A 52 -12.57 16.78 -10.16
C GLU A 52 -12.94 17.91 -11.14
N ILE A 53 -14.23 18.21 -11.32
CA ILE A 53 -14.71 19.30 -12.18
C ILE A 53 -14.20 20.65 -11.66
N GLU A 54 -14.30 20.88 -10.35
CA GLU A 54 -13.81 22.10 -9.71
C GLU A 54 -12.29 22.24 -9.92
N LYS A 55 -11.51 21.18 -9.63
CA LYS A 55 -10.06 21.19 -9.81
C LYS A 55 -9.68 21.45 -11.27
N ILE A 56 -10.29 20.75 -12.23
CA ILE A 56 -10.02 20.95 -13.66
C ILE A 56 -10.39 22.37 -14.08
N SER A 57 -11.50 22.91 -13.58
CA SER A 57 -11.95 24.27 -13.92
C SER A 57 -11.00 25.34 -13.38
N ASN A 58 -10.53 25.19 -12.14
CA ASN A 58 -9.53 26.08 -11.54
C ASN A 58 -8.20 26.01 -12.29
N ASN A 59 -7.70 24.79 -12.57
CA ASN A 59 -6.49 24.60 -13.38
C ASN A 59 -6.65 25.19 -14.78
N LEU A 60 -7.83 25.08 -15.39
CA LEU A 60 -8.11 25.65 -16.70
C LEU A 60 -8.14 27.18 -16.67
N ALA A 61 -8.69 27.80 -15.62
CA ALA A 61 -8.69 29.25 -15.44
C ALA A 61 -7.25 29.78 -15.31
N GLU A 62 -6.41 29.12 -14.52
CA GLU A 62 -4.99 29.45 -14.40
C GLU A 62 -4.26 29.29 -15.74
N LEU A 63 -4.45 28.17 -16.44
CA LEU A 63 -3.85 27.92 -17.75
C LEU A 63 -4.32 28.95 -18.80
N ASN A 64 -5.58 29.38 -18.77
CA ASN A 64 -6.05 30.44 -19.66
C ASN A 64 -5.39 31.77 -19.33
N SER A 65 -5.31 32.16 -18.05
CA SER A 65 -4.64 33.41 -17.63
C SER A 65 -3.15 33.42 -18.01
N ASN A 66 -2.46 32.30 -17.85
CA ASN A 66 -1.06 32.13 -18.26
C ASN A 66 -0.87 32.20 -19.79
N LEU A 67 -1.86 31.76 -20.57
CA LEU A 67 -1.82 31.88 -22.04
C LEU A 67 -2.18 33.29 -22.50
N GLU A 68 -3.16 33.94 -21.88
CA GLU A 68 -3.55 35.32 -22.20
C GLU A 68 -2.43 36.34 -21.92
N SER A 69 -1.60 36.06 -20.92
CA SER A 69 -0.41 36.86 -20.60
C SER A 69 0.83 36.49 -21.43
N ASN A 70 0.74 35.49 -22.31
CA ASN A 70 1.86 35.05 -23.13
C ASN A 70 1.90 35.81 -24.48
N ASP A 71 2.91 36.65 -24.65
CA ASP A 71 3.08 37.49 -25.85
C ASP A 71 3.22 36.66 -27.14
N GLU A 72 3.92 35.52 -27.08
CA GLU A 72 4.10 34.62 -28.23
C GLU A 72 2.76 33.99 -28.65
N TYR A 73 1.95 33.57 -27.67
CA TYR A 73 0.62 33.02 -27.91
C TYR A 73 -0.33 34.05 -28.55
N ASN A 74 -0.34 35.29 -28.05
CA ASN A 74 -1.16 36.37 -28.60
C ASN A 74 -0.73 36.74 -30.03
N THR A 75 0.58 36.85 -30.27
CA THR A 75 1.13 37.10 -31.60
C THR A 75 0.76 35.99 -32.59
N LEU A 76 0.83 34.72 -32.17
CA LEU A 76 0.42 33.60 -33.00
C LEU A 76 -1.10 33.58 -33.27
N GLN A 77 -1.94 33.99 -32.31
CA GLN A 77 -3.37 34.16 -32.55
C GLN A 77 -3.66 35.20 -33.63
N GLU A 78 -2.98 36.35 -33.57
CA GLU A 78 -3.13 37.41 -34.58
C GLU A 78 -2.68 36.93 -35.96
N ARG A 79 -1.50 36.30 -36.05
CA ARG A 79 -0.99 35.71 -37.31
C ARG A 79 -1.91 34.64 -37.87
N LEU A 80 -2.49 33.80 -37.03
CA LEU A 80 -3.47 32.80 -37.45
C LEU A 80 -4.76 33.47 -37.98
N SER A 81 -5.21 34.55 -37.35
CA SER A 81 -6.37 35.34 -37.80
C SER A 81 -6.11 35.97 -39.17
N GLU A 82 -4.92 36.53 -39.38
CA GLU A 82 -4.50 37.06 -40.69
C GLU A 82 -4.39 35.97 -41.75
N ALA A 83 -3.76 34.84 -41.44
CA ALA A 83 -3.67 33.70 -42.35
C ALA A 83 -5.06 33.18 -42.75
N LYS A 84 -6.02 33.11 -41.82
CA LYS A 84 -7.43 32.79 -42.12
C LYS A 84 -8.08 33.80 -43.05
N LYS A 85 -7.85 35.10 -42.86
CA LYS A 85 -8.37 36.15 -43.77
C LYS A 85 -7.78 36.01 -45.18
N LYS A 86 -6.47 35.75 -45.30
CA LYS A 86 -5.84 35.45 -46.59
C LYS A 86 -6.49 34.25 -47.28
N LEU A 87 -6.78 33.20 -46.51
CA LEU A 87 -7.40 31.97 -47.00
C LEU A 87 -8.87 32.20 -47.41
N GLN A 88 -9.60 33.04 -46.69
CA GLN A 88 -10.96 33.48 -47.06
C GLN A 88 -10.97 34.23 -48.40
N GLY A 89 -9.93 35.00 -48.70
CA GLY A 89 -9.75 35.67 -50.00
C GLY A 89 -9.41 34.72 -51.15
N LYS A 90 -9.13 33.45 -50.87
CA LYS A 90 -8.80 32.40 -51.85
C LYS A 90 -9.85 31.30 -51.94
N VAL A 91 -11.06 31.52 -51.39
CA VAL A 91 -12.14 30.52 -51.39
C VAL A 91 -12.45 30.04 -52.81
N ASP A 92 -12.55 30.95 -53.78
CA ASP A 92 -12.82 30.59 -55.18
C ASP A 92 -11.69 29.72 -55.79
N GLU A 93 -10.42 30.03 -55.50
CA GLU A 93 -9.27 29.22 -55.95
C GLU A 93 -9.26 27.82 -55.30
N ILE A 94 -9.63 27.75 -54.01
CA ILE A 94 -9.73 26.50 -53.26
C ILE A 94 -10.86 25.63 -53.81
N ASP A 95 -12.02 26.23 -54.09
CA ASP A 95 -13.18 25.51 -54.64
C ASP A 95 -12.90 25.02 -56.06
N GLU A 96 -12.23 25.82 -56.89
CA GLU A 96 -11.77 25.40 -58.21
C GLU A 96 -10.77 24.22 -58.14
N LEU A 97 -9.78 24.29 -57.25
CA LEU A 97 -8.82 23.21 -57.03
C LEU A 97 -9.50 21.93 -56.53
N ASN A 98 -10.44 22.04 -55.59
CA ASN A 98 -11.21 20.89 -55.10
C ASN A 98 -12.06 20.26 -56.21
N GLY A 99 -12.65 21.07 -57.09
CA GLY A 99 -13.33 20.60 -58.30
C GLY A 99 -12.41 19.78 -59.21
N LYS A 100 -11.23 20.32 -59.55
CA LYS A 100 -10.22 19.62 -60.38
C LYS A 100 -9.69 18.35 -59.73
N ILE A 101 -9.44 18.37 -58.41
CA ILE A 101 -9.02 17.18 -57.66
C ILE A 101 -10.08 16.09 -57.76
N LYS A 102 -11.36 16.45 -57.61
CA LYS A 102 -12.48 15.49 -57.72
C LYS A 102 -12.57 14.87 -59.12
N GLU A 103 -12.38 15.66 -60.18
CA GLU A 103 -12.37 15.17 -61.55
C GLU A 103 -11.19 14.22 -61.84
N VAL A 104 -9.98 14.63 -61.44
CA VAL A 104 -8.77 13.82 -61.63
C VAL A 104 -8.79 12.55 -60.78
N ASP A 105 -9.35 12.59 -59.56
CA ASP A 105 -9.50 11.39 -58.73
C ASP A 105 -10.54 10.41 -59.30
N ALA A 106 -11.61 10.91 -59.93
CA ALA A 106 -12.53 10.05 -60.68
C ALA A 106 -11.85 9.38 -61.89
N GLU A 107 -10.98 10.10 -62.59
CA GLU A 107 -10.11 9.52 -63.64
C GLU A 107 -9.12 8.50 -63.07
N ARG A 108 -8.49 8.79 -61.92
CA ARG A 108 -7.59 7.88 -61.20
C ARG A 108 -8.30 6.59 -60.84
N TYR A 109 -9.51 6.69 -60.32
CA TYR A 109 -10.33 5.54 -59.96
C TYR A 109 -10.59 4.63 -61.18
N ARG A 110 -10.96 5.22 -62.32
CA ARG A 110 -11.17 4.48 -63.58
C ARG A 110 -9.89 3.80 -64.06
N MET A 111 -8.75 4.51 -64.06
CA MET A 111 -7.47 3.94 -64.50
C MET A 111 -6.98 2.84 -63.57
N ASN A 112 -7.16 3.00 -62.26
CA ASN A 112 -6.84 1.97 -61.28
C ASN A 112 -7.70 0.72 -61.50
N GLN A 113 -9.00 0.88 -61.76
CA GLN A 113 -9.88 -0.24 -62.07
C GLN A 113 -9.42 -1.01 -63.33
N ASN A 114 -9.06 -0.31 -64.41
CA ASN A 114 -8.52 -0.94 -65.62
C ASN A 114 -7.20 -1.67 -65.35
N HIS A 115 -6.29 -1.07 -64.57
CA HIS A 115 -5.05 -1.71 -64.16
C HIS A 115 -5.29 -2.97 -63.33
N GLN A 116 -6.21 -2.94 -62.35
CA GLN A 116 -6.56 -4.11 -61.54
C GLN A 116 -7.14 -5.24 -62.37
N PHE A 117 -8.01 -4.94 -63.35
CA PHE A 117 -8.54 -5.95 -64.27
C PHE A 117 -7.44 -6.57 -65.14
N ALA A 118 -6.60 -5.74 -65.77
CA ALA A 118 -5.50 -6.24 -66.59
C ALA A 118 -4.48 -7.06 -65.78
N LYS A 119 -4.20 -6.64 -64.53
CA LYS A 119 -3.35 -7.37 -63.60
C LYS A 119 -3.93 -8.74 -63.26
N ALA A 120 -5.23 -8.81 -62.95
CA ALA A 120 -5.89 -10.09 -62.66
C ALA A 120 -5.81 -11.05 -63.86
N GLU A 121 -6.01 -10.55 -65.08
CA GLU A 121 -5.85 -11.35 -66.30
C GLU A 121 -4.38 -11.78 -66.54
N SER A 122 -3.41 -10.89 -66.30
CA SER A 122 -1.97 -11.21 -66.38
C SER A 122 -1.58 -12.27 -65.34
N ASP A 123 -2.08 -12.21 -64.11
CA ASP A 123 -1.82 -13.21 -63.06
C ASP A 123 -2.36 -14.60 -63.46
N VAL A 124 -3.56 -14.66 -64.07
CA VAL A 124 -4.11 -15.91 -64.63
C VAL A 124 -3.26 -16.42 -65.80
N ALA A 125 -2.81 -15.54 -66.69
CA ALA A 125 -1.93 -15.91 -67.80
C ALA A 125 -0.57 -16.41 -67.31
N LYS A 126 -0.04 -15.83 -66.22
CA LYS A 126 1.20 -16.26 -65.57
C LYS A 126 1.07 -17.66 -65.00
N TYR A 127 0.00 -17.94 -64.26
CA TYR A 127 -0.30 -19.28 -63.77
C TYR A 127 -0.43 -20.29 -64.92
N THR A 128 -1.09 -19.91 -66.01
CA THR A 128 -1.24 -20.76 -67.20
C THR A 128 0.10 -21.04 -67.89
N ALA A 129 0.98 -20.04 -68.01
CA ALA A 129 2.33 -20.21 -68.53
C ALA A 129 3.19 -21.10 -67.63
N ASP A 130 3.08 -20.95 -66.31
CA ASP A 130 3.79 -21.80 -65.36
C ASP A 130 3.31 -23.25 -65.40
N GLN A 131 2.00 -23.50 -65.54
CA GLN A 131 1.48 -24.87 -65.76
C GLN A 131 1.98 -25.47 -67.08
N ALA A 132 1.99 -24.69 -68.17
CA ALA A 132 2.48 -25.16 -69.46
C ALA A 132 3.96 -25.54 -69.41
N ARG A 133 4.80 -24.78 -68.67
CA ARG A 133 6.22 -25.09 -68.44
C ARG A 133 6.44 -26.42 -67.71
N HIS A 134 5.46 -26.86 -66.91
CA HIS A 134 5.49 -28.15 -66.20
C HIS A 134 4.80 -29.29 -66.98
N GLY A 135 4.55 -29.11 -68.28
CA GLY A 135 4.00 -30.15 -69.16
C GLY A 135 2.47 -30.16 -69.30
N ASN A 136 1.76 -29.22 -68.66
CA ASN A 136 0.30 -29.13 -68.69
C ASN A 136 -0.17 -27.99 -69.61
N GLY A 137 0.04 -28.12 -70.93
CA GLY A 137 -0.44 -27.16 -71.93
C GLY A 137 0.58 -26.83 -73.03
N ASN A 138 0.25 -25.86 -73.89
CA ASN A 138 1.16 -25.37 -74.94
C ASN A 138 1.95 -24.15 -74.45
N VAL A 139 3.26 -24.33 -74.27
CA VAL A 139 4.18 -23.30 -73.73
C VAL A 139 4.23 -22.06 -74.62
N GLU A 140 4.35 -22.22 -75.94
CA GLU A 140 4.53 -21.11 -76.87
C GLU A 140 3.31 -20.17 -76.87
N THR A 141 2.10 -20.74 -76.89
CA THR A 141 0.84 -19.99 -76.82
C THR A 141 0.67 -19.29 -75.47
N ALA A 142 0.98 -19.99 -74.36
CA ALA A 142 0.82 -19.44 -73.02
C ALA A 142 1.81 -18.30 -72.75
N GLU A 143 3.07 -18.42 -73.16
CA GLU A 143 4.08 -17.36 -73.01
C GLU A 143 3.79 -16.14 -73.89
N LYS A 144 3.26 -16.35 -75.11
CA LYS A 144 2.83 -15.25 -75.97
C LYS A 144 1.66 -14.46 -75.36
N ASN A 145 0.70 -15.16 -74.76
CA ASN A 145 -0.43 -14.50 -74.08
C ASN A 145 0.02 -13.76 -72.81
N LEU A 146 0.92 -14.35 -72.02
CA LEU A 146 1.53 -13.70 -70.86
C LEU A 146 2.25 -12.40 -71.26
N LYS A 147 3.14 -12.45 -72.26
CA LYS A 147 3.84 -11.24 -72.75
C LYS A 147 2.88 -10.12 -73.20
N ARG A 148 1.77 -10.49 -73.85
CA ARG A 148 0.74 -9.53 -74.29
C ARG A 148 0.04 -8.88 -73.10
N LEU A 149 -0.39 -9.67 -72.11
CA LEU A 149 -1.11 -9.17 -70.94
C LEU A 149 -0.20 -8.42 -69.97
N ASP A 150 1.08 -8.79 -69.86
CA ASP A 150 2.09 -8.05 -69.11
C ASP A 150 2.34 -6.67 -69.72
N ALA A 151 2.45 -6.58 -71.05
CA ALA A 151 2.56 -5.31 -71.75
C ALA A 151 1.33 -4.42 -71.54
N LEU A 152 0.12 -5.01 -71.61
CA LEU A 152 -1.14 -4.30 -71.36
C LEU A 152 -1.23 -3.78 -69.91
N THR A 153 -0.87 -4.62 -68.95
CA THR A 153 -0.88 -4.30 -67.51
C THR A 153 0.12 -3.17 -67.21
N SER A 154 1.30 -3.23 -67.81
CA SER A 154 2.33 -2.20 -67.69
C SER A 154 1.90 -0.87 -68.32
N GLY A 155 1.18 -0.92 -69.46
CA GLY A 155 0.59 0.27 -70.09
C GLY A 155 -0.42 0.98 -69.18
N PHE A 156 -1.39 0.24 -68.64
CA PHE A 156 -2.37 0.81 -67.69
C PHE A 156 -1.74 1.30 -66.39
N LYS A 157 -0.65 0.66 -65.93
CA LYS A 157 0.11 1.13 -64.77
C LYS A 157 0.72 2.50 -65.02
N LEU A 158 1.32 2.71 -66.20
CA LEU A 158 1.95 3.99 -66.57
C LEU A 158 0.93 5.11 -66.76
N GLU A 159 -0.25 4.79 -67.29
CA GLU A 159 -1.39 5.70 -67.35
C GLU A 159 -1.88 6.09 -65.94
N LEU A 160 -2.01 5.11 -65.03
CA LEU A 160 -2.36 5.35 -63.64
C LEU A 160 -1.34 6.27 -62.94
N GLU A 161 -0.05 5.97 -63.04
CA GLU A 161 1.03 6.79 -62.46
C GLU A 161 0.99 8.23 -62.99
N THR A 162 0.64 8.42 -64.27
CA THR A 162 0.49 9.74 -64.88
C THR A 162 -0.66 10.53 -64.25
N VAL A 163 -1.80 9.89 -63.99
CA VAL A 163 -2.96 10.52 -63.35
C VAL A 163 -2.70 10.77 -61.86
N GLU A 164 -2.07 9.83 -61.16
CA GLU A 164 -1.67 9.99 -59.75
C GLU A 164 -0.73 11.17 -59.57
N LYS A 165 0.24 11.37 -60.48
CA LYS A 165 1.12 12.53 -60.46
C LYS A 165 0.37 13.85 -60.66
N LYS A 166 -0.65 13.89 -61.53
CA LYS A 166 -1.51 15.07 -61.70
C LYS A 166 -2.30 15.37 -60.43
N LEU A 167 -2.85 14.33 -59.79
CA LEU A 167 -3.58 14.43 -58.53
C LEU A 167 -2.67 14.96 -57.42
N GLU A 168 -1.46 14.42 -57.30
CA GLU A 168 -0.46 14.84 -56.33
C GLU A 168 -0.09 16.33 -56.50
N ILE A 169 0.12 16.80 -57.74
CA ILE A 169 0.40 18.22 -58.01
C ILE A 169 -0.74 19.12 -57.52
N LEU A 170 -1.99 18.74 -57.79
CA LEU A 170 -3.16 19.52 -57.35
C LEU A 170 -3.33 19.49 -55.84
N GLN A 171 -3.12 18.33 -55.20
CA GLN A 171 -3.16 18.18 -53.75
C GLN A 171 -2.05 18.96 -53.05
N ASN A 172 -0.83 18.96 -53.61
CA ASN A 172 0.29 19.76 -53.09
C ASN A 172 -0.02 21.25 -53.19
N ARG A 173 -0.56 21.71 -54.32
CA ARG A 173 -0.99 23.12 -54.46
C ARG A 173 -2.08 23.50 -53.46
N LEU A 174 -3.03 22.60 -53.20
CA LEU A 174 -4.04 22.80 -52.15
C LEU A 174 -3.39 22.84 -50.76
N ALA A 175 -2.46 21.92 -50.47
CA ALA A 175 -1.73 21.88 -49.21
C ALA A 175 -0.90 23.16 -48.98
N ASP A 176 -0.26 23.70 -50.01
CA ASP A 176 0.49 24.96 -49.96
C ASP A 176 -0.41 26.14 -49.57
N LEU A 177 -1.64 26.18 -50.06
CA LEU A 177 -2.62 27.21 -49.67
C LEU A 177 -2.99 27.13 -48.19
N TYR A 178 -3.01 25.93 -47.61
CA TYR A 178 -3.29 25.73 -46.18
C TYR A 178 -2.04 25.73 -45.29
N ALA A 179 -0.83 25.71 -45.85
CA ALA A 179 0.41 25.48 -45.13
C ALA A 179 0.65 26.52 -44.02
N GLU A 180 0.50 27.80 -44.33
CA GLU A 180 0.68 28.90 -43.37
C GLU A 180 -0.29 28.79 -42.18
N ASN A 181 -1.59 28.56 -42.47
CA ASN A 181 -2.62 28.38 -41.43
C ASN A 181 -2.41 27.10 -40.61
N LYS A 182 -1.92 26.02 -41.22
CA LYS A 182 -1.58 24.77 -40.53
C LYS A 182 -0.39 24.97 -39.58
N SER A 183 0.69 25.61 -40.02
CA SER A 183 1.87 25.88 -39.19
C SER A 183 1.51 26.64 -37.92
N TYR A 184 0.83 27.79 -38.07
CA TYR A 184 0.42 28.58 -36.90
C TYR A 184 -0.54 27.83 -35.98
N LYS A 185 -1.43 26.98 -36.54
CA LYS A 185 -2.32 26.15 -35.73
C LYS A 185 -1.56 25.08 -34.94
N ASP A 186 -0.55 24.45 -35.54
CA ASP A 186 0.26 23.41 -34.90
C ASP A 186 1.16 24.02 -33.80
N GLU A 187 1.79 25.15 -34.06
CA GLU A 187 2.56 25.94 -33.08
C GLU A 187 1.67 26.36 -31.90
N LEU A 188 0.50 26.91 -32.16
CA LEU A 188 -0.45 27.34 -31.13
C LEU A 188 -0.98 26.15 -30.32
N SER A 189 -1.18 24.99 -30.96
CA SER A 189 -1.56 23.74 -30.29
C SER A 189 -0.45 23.22 -29.37
N SER A 190 0.82 23.44 -29.73
CA SER A 190 1.97 23.05 -28.90
C SER A 190 2.04 23.86 -27.60
N ILE A 191 1.87 25.19 -27.69
CA ILE A 191 1.86 26.11 -26.55
C ILE A 191 0.62 25.89 -25.68
N SER A 192 -0.54 25.73 -26.31
CA SER A 192 -1.82 25.51 -25.60
C SER A 192 -2.11 24.04 -25.27
N ARG A 193 -1.15 23.13 -25.41
CA ARG A 193 -1.37 21.68 -25.27
C ARG A 193 -1.99 21.30 -23.93
N LYS A 194 -1.46 21.82 -22.82
CA LYS A 194 -1.97 21.56 -21.46
C LYS A 194 -3.42 22.04 -21.31
N ARG A 195 -3.71 23.25 -21.78
CA ARG A 195 -5.07 23.82 -21.81
C ARG A 195 -6.02 22.97 -22.66
N ASN A 196 -5.61 22.56 -23.85
CA ASN A 196 -6.42 21.72 -24.74
C ASN A 196 -6.67 20.32 -24.17
N LEU A 197 -5.76 19.80 -23.36
CA LEU A 197 -5.99 18.56 -22.60
C LEU A 197 -7.02 18.80 -21.48
N ALA A 198 -6.88 19.88 -20.70
CA ALA A 198 -7.83 20.24 -19.65
C ALA A 198 -9.25 20.46 -20.21
N VAL A 199 -9.40 21.18 -21.32
CA VAL A 199 -10.70 21.37 -22.02
C VAL A 199 -11.30 20.03 -22.45
N ARG A 200 -10.48 19.14 -23.04
CA ARG A 200 -10.96 17.82 -23.46
C ARG A 200 -11.36 16.94 -22.27
N LYS A 201 -10.63 17.03 -21.14
CA LYS A 201 -10.98 16.32 -19.90
C LYS A 201 -12.32 16.85 -19.36
N LEU A 202 -12.46 18.16 -19.29
CA LEU A 202 -13.68 18.81 -18.82
C LEU A 202 -14.90 18.48 -19.70
N ALA A 203 -14.75 18.45 -21.02
CA ALA A 203 -15.83 18.05 -21.95
C ALA A 203 -16.28 16.58 -21.79
N LYS A 204 -15.48 15.73 -21.13
CA LYS A 204 -15.83 14.34 -20.80
C LYS A 204 -16.38 14.20 -19.37
N THR A 205 -15.92 15.02 -18.43
CA THR A 205 -16.26 14.91 -17.01
C THR A 205 -17.47 15.76 -16.63
N ASP A 206 -17.57 17.00 -17.13
CA ASP A 206 -18.60 17.98 -16.78
C ASP A 206 -19.85 17.81 -17.67
N PRO A 207 -21.00 17.37 -17.10
CA PRO A 207 -22.23 17.21 -17.85
C PRO A 207 -22.67 18.50 -18.54
N GLU A 208 -22.46 19.68 -17.97
CA GLU A 208 -22.93 20.94 -18.58
C GLU A 208 -22.20 21.24 -19.89
N LYS A 209 -20.91 20.89 -19.96
CA LYS A 209 -20.01 21.09 -21.11
C LYS A 209 -20.00 19.94 -22.12
N MET A 210 -20.77 18.87 -21.86
CA MET A 210 -20.96 17.77 -22.82
C MET A 210 -21.88 18.16 -23.98
N SER A 211 -21.62 17.59 -25.16
CA SER A 211 -22.53 17.67 -26.31
C SER A 211 -23.89 17.02 -25.98
N PHE A 212 -24.97 17.50 -26.62
CA PHE A 212 -26.33 16.99 -26.43
C PHE A 212 -26.44 15.46 -26.61
N SER A 213 -25.75 14.91 -27.62
CA SER A 213 -25.65 13.46 -27.85
C SER A 213 -25.00 12.70 -26.69
N ASN A 214 -23.99 13.28 -26.05
CA ASN A 214 -23.28 12.64 -24.93
C ASN A 214 -24.09 12.74 -23.64
N LYS A 215 -24.86 13.82 -23.44
CA LYS A 215 -25.83 13.95 -22.35
C LYS A 215 -26.89 12.85 -22.42
N ILE A 216 -27.49 12.65 -23.59
CA ILE A 216 -28.49 11.58 -23.80
C ILE A 216 -27.85 10.20 -23.64
N ALA A 217 -26.65 9.97 -24.17
CA ALA A 217 -25.95 8.71 -24.01
C ALA A 217 -25.70 8.36 -22.54
N ASN A 218 -25.28 9.33 -21.70
CA ASN A 218 -25.10 9.08 -20.27
C ASN A 218 -26.42 8.75 -19.57
N VAL A 219 -27.49 9.49 -19.86
CA VAL A 219 -28.82 9.23 -19.26
C VAL A 219 -29.35 7.84 -19.65
N VAL A 220 -29.16 7.42 -20.91
CA VAL A 220 -29.60 6.11 -21.39
C VAL A 220 -28.73 4.98 -20.82
N ARG A 221 -27.42 5.19 -20.67
CA ARG A 221 -26.49 4.23 -20.04
C ARG A 221 -26.75 4.07 -18.55
N ASP A 222 -27.15 5.14 -17.86
CA ASP A 222 -27.48 5.12 -16.43
C ASP A 222 -28.85 4.48 -16.14
N LEU A 223 -29.64 4.07 -17.15
CA LEU A 223 -30.90 3.38 -16.90
C LEU A 223 -30.68 1.98 -16.32
N PRO A 224 -31.51 1.53 -15.35
CA PRO A 224 -31.49 0.14 -14.88
C PRO A 224 -31.55 -0.82 -16.07
N VAL A 225 -30.72 -1.87 -16.06
CA VAL A 225 -30.57 -2.88 -17.13
C VAL A 225 -29.70 -2.47 -18.33
N LEU A 226 -29.47 -1.18 -18.64
CA LEU A 226 -28.56 -0.77 -19.73
C LEU A 226 -27.14 -0.41 -19.24
N ASP A 227 -26.97 -0.27 -17.91
CA ASP A 227 -25.72 0.03 -17.20
C ASP A 227 -24.61 -1.04 -17.39
N PHE A 228 -24.92 -2.24 -17.89
CA PHE A 228 -23.91 -3.31 -18.03
C PHE A 228 -22.98 -3.17 -19.26
N ILE A 229 -23.34 -2.34 -20.25
CA ILE A 229 -22.61 -2.25 -21.52
C ILE A 229 -21.46 -1.24 -21.43
N ASP A 230 -21.65 -0.13 -20.69
CA ASP A 230 -20.65 0.93 -20.47
C ASP A 230 -21.13 1.86 -19.33
N PRO A 231 -21.03 1.42 -18.05
CA PRO A 231 -21.57 2.14 -16.91
C PRO A 231 -20.85 3.48 -16.69
N TYR A 232 -21.60 4.54 -16.42
CA TYR A 232 -21.00 5.84 -16.08
C TYR A 232 -20.31 5.79 -14.71
N TYR A 233 -20.85 5.03 -13.76
CA TYR A 233 -20.23 4.76 -12.47
C TYR A 233 -19.91 3.27 -12.38
N GLU A 234 -18.63 2.94 -12.17
CA GLU A 234 -18.18 1.55 -12.20
C GLU A 234 -17.35 1.19 -10.96
N VAL A 235 -17.35 -0.09 -10.61
CA VAL A 235 -16.46 -0.61 -9.58
C VAL A 235 -15.06 -0.69 -10.16
N LYS A 236 -14.16 0.14 -9.65
CA LYS A 236 -12.74 0.07 -9.99
C LYS A 236 -12.10 -1.10 -9.25
N GLN A 237 -11.45 -1.99 -9.97
CA GLN A 237 -10.81 -3.15 -9.39
C GLN A 237 -9.36 -3.34 -9.87
N VAL A 238 -8.49 -3.70 -8.93
CA VAL A 238 -7.14 -4.19 -9.18
C VAL A 238 -7.08 -5.65 -8.79
N VAL A 239 -6.47 -6.48 -9.64
CA VAL A 239 -6.27 -7.90 -9.38
C VAL A 239 -4.77 -8.16 -9.23
N VAL A 240 -4.36 -8.43 -7.99
CA VAL A 240 -2.97 -8.75 -7.64
C VAL A 240 -2.79 -10.26 -7.83
N LYS A 241 -2.06 -10.64 -8.88
CA LYS A 241 -1.94 -12.05 -9.29
C LYS A 241 -0.98 -12.84 -8.40
N ASP A 242 0.06 -12.19 -7.90
CA ASP A 242 1.14 -12.85 -7.16
C ASP A 242 0.85 -13.00 -5.66
N ILE A 243 -0.30 -12.49 -5.20
CA ILE A 243 -0.76 -12.60 -3.81
C ILE A 243 -2.13 -13.26 -3.82
N GLU A 244 -2.20 -14.44 -3.21
CA GLU A 244 -3.44 -15.19 -3.11
C GLU A 244 -4.16 -14.94 -1.78
N GLU A 245 -5.48 -14.97 -1.83
CA GLU A 245 -6.38 -15.05 -0.68
C GLU A 245 -7.07 -16.41 -0.69
N ASP A 246 -7.15 -17.06 0.47
CA ASP A 246 -7.89 -18.30 0.61
C ASP A 246 -9.39 -18.00 0.61
N LEU A 247 -10.06 -18.40 -0.48
CA LEU A 247 -11.51 -18.36 -0.60
C LEU A 247 -12.02 -19.79 -0.74
N VAL A 248 -12.47 -20.37 0.38
CA VAL A 248 -13.04 -21.73 0.44
C VAL A 248 -12.01 -22.78 -0.04
N TYR A 249 -10.80 -22.72 0.51
CA TYR A 249 -9.68 -23.62 0.21
C TYR A 249 -9.16 -23.50 -1.23
N LEU A 250 -9.48 -22.39 -1.92
CA LEU A 250 -8.96 -22.04 -3.24
C LEU A 250 -8.06 -20.82 -3.11
N GLY A 251 -6.81 -20.95 -3.58
CA GLY A 251 -5.89 -19.84 -3.74
C GLY A 251 -6.36 -18.94 -4.88
N MET A 252 -7.11 -17.90 -4.53
CA MET A 252 -7.65 -16.95 -5.48
C MET A 252 -6.78 -15.70 -5.51
N PRO A 253 -6.51 -15.10 -6.68
CA PRO A 253 -5.84 -13.81 -6.75
C PRO A 253 -6.56 -12.77 -5.89
N LYS A 254 -5.78 -11.99 -5.16
CA LYS A 254 -6.31 -10.92 -4.31
C LYS A 254 -6.92 -9.82 -5.17
N VAL A 255 -8.14 -9.43 -4.83
CA VAL A 255 -8.88 -8.38 -5.55
C VAL A 255 -9.09 -7.19 -4.63
N ASP A 256 -8.72 -6.01 -5.11
CA ASP A 256 -8.86 -4.74 -4.42
C ASP A 256 -9.81 -3.81 -5.16
N ARG A 257 -10.75 -3.20 -4.44
CA ARG A 257 -11.75 -2.27 -4.98
C ARG A 257 -11.77 -0.92 -4.28
N CYS A 258 -10.75 -0.61 -3.48
CA CYS A 258 -10.72 0.60 -2.66
C CYS A 258 -10.79 1.88 -3.50
N MET A 259 -10.20 1.87 -4.70
CA MET A 259 -10.30 2.98 -5.66
C MET A 259 -11.72 3.29 -6.12
N THR A 260 -12.71 2.41 -5.87
CA THR A 260 -14.11 2.69 -6.18
C THR A 260 -14.62 3.91 -5.40
N CYS A 261 -14.12 4.12 -4.18
CA CYS A 261 -14.44 5.29 -3.34
C CYS A 261 -13.24 6.24 -3.18
N HIS A 262 -12.02 5.72 -3.06
CA HIS A 262 -10.79 6.50 -2.89
C HIS A 262 -10.20 6.92 -4.25
N MET A 263 -10.97 7.66 -5.03
CA MET A 263 -10.71 7.88 -6.45
C MET A 263 -9.48 8.77 -6.76
N GLY A 264 -9.03 9.59 -5.81
CA GLY A 264 -7.86 10.46 -5.97
C GLY A 264 -6.56 9.89 -5.40
N ILE A 265 -6.58 8.67 -4.85
CA ILE A 265 -5.48 8.11 -4.05
C ILE A 265 -4.16 8.00 -4.81
N ASP A 266 -4.20 7.72 -6.11
CA ASP A 266 -3.03 7.52 -7.00
C ASP A 266 -2.68 8.75 -7.85
N ASN A 267 -3.36 9.88 -7.62
CA ASN A 267 -3.22 11.07 -8.44
C ASN A 267 -2.80 12.28 -7.60
N LYS A 268 -1.66 12.87 -7.93
CA LYS A 268 -1.05 14.03 -7.26
C LYS A 268 -1.94 15.29 -7.24
N ASP A 269 -2.87 15.43 -8.18
CA ASP A 269 -3.71 16.64 -8.28
C ASP A 269 -4.69 16.83 -7.10
N PHE A 270 -4.86 15.79 -6.27
CA PHE A 270 -5.86 15.72 -5.20
C PHE A 270 -5.25 15.73 -3.78
N GLU A 271 -4.03 16.24 -3.59
CA GLU A 271 -3.37 16.30 -2.28
C GLU A 271 -4.19 17.11 -1.25
N ASP A 272 -4.87 18.17 -1.71
CA ASP A 272 -5.72 19.03 -0.88
C ASP A 272 -7.21 18.61 -0.88
N ALA A 273 -7.56 17.52 -1.56
CA ALA A 273 -8.95 17.08 -1.63
C ALA A 273 -9.42 16.54 -0.26
N PRO A 274 -10.71 16.71 0.09
CA PRO A 274 -11.24 16.15 1.33
C PRO A 274 -11.23 14.62 1.30
N GLN A 275 -11.09 13.99 2.46
CA GLN A 275 -11.25 12.54 2.58
C GLN A 275 -12.66 12.11 2.13
N PRO A 276 -12.80 11.00 1.38
CA PRO A 276 -11.79 9.98 1.05
C PRO A 276 -11.02 10.21 -0.26
N TYR A 277 -11.10 11.39 -0.87
CA TYR A 277 -10.56 11.69 -2.21
C TYR A 277 -9.11 12.14 -2.23
N THR A 278 -8.51 12.31 -1.05
CA THR A 278 -7.13 12.78 -0.90
C THR A 278 -6.13 11.81 -1.52
N THR A 279 -5.08 12.37 -2.14
CA THR A 279 -3.91 11.61 -2.62
C THR A 279 -3.22 10.85 -1.48
N HIS A 280 -2.61 9.71 -1.82
CA HIS A 280 -1.81 8.95 -0.87
C HIS A 280 -0.63 9.79 -0.34
N PRO A 281 -0.38 9.83 0.98
CA PRO A 281 0.64 10.70 1.57
C PRO A 281 2.07 10.39 1.11
N ASN A 282 2.32 9.17 0.65
CA ASN A 282 3.62 8.71 0.15
C ASN A 282 3.52 8.25 -1.31
N LEU A 283 2.91 9.04 -2.19
CA LEU A 283 2.62 8.67 -3.59
C LEU A 283 3.86 8.18 -4.37
N ASP A 284 5.02 8.79 -4.15
CA ASP A 284 6.25 8.43 -4.87
C ASP A 284 6.83 7.09 -4.40
N GLN A 285 6.49 6.64 -3.19
CA GLN A 285 6.96 5.37 -2.61
C GLN A 285 5.92 4.25 -2.72
N MET A 286 4.64 4.62 -2.79
CA MET A 286 3.48 3.74 -2.71
C MET A 286 2.36 4.23 -3.65
N VAL A 287 1.65 3.30 -4.27
CA VAL A 287 0.47 3.46 -5.15
C VAL A 287 0.72 4.23 -6.45
N GLY A 288 1.66 5.17 -6.50
CA GLY A 288 2.00 5.92 -7.71
C GLY A 288 2.51 5.01 -8.83
N ALA A 289 2.20 5.36 -10.08
CA ALA A 289 2.50 4.52 -11.25
C ALA A 289 3.99 4.19 -11.44
N ASN A 290 4.89 5.09 -10.99
CA ASN A 290 6.35 4.91 -11.05
C ASN A 290 6.96 4.63 -9.66
N SER A 291 6.12 4.39 -8.65
CA SER A 291 6.61 4.08 -7.31
C SER A 291 7.17 2.66 -7.25
N PRO A 292 8.00 2.33 -6.24
CA PRO A 292 8.42 0.95 -5.98
C PRO A 292 7.24 0.00 -5.66
N HIS A 293 6.07 0.54 -5.29
CA HIS A 293 4.87 -0.22 -4.99
C HIS A 293 3.66 0.30 -5.77
N PRO A 294 3.62 0.15 -7.11
CA PRO A 294 2.53 0.70 -7.92
C PRO A 294 1.20 0.03 -7.57
N LEU A 295 0.12 0.81 -7.59
CA LEU A 295 -1.19 0.35 -7.15
C LEU A 295 -1.69 -0.85 -7.96
N SER A 296 -1.35 -0.90 -9.25
CA SER A 296 -1.71 -2.00 -10.17
C SER A 296 -1.12 -3.35 -9.78
N GLU A 297 -0.01 -3.37 -9.04
CA GLU A 297 0.69 -4.60 -8.65
C GLU A 297 0.44 -4.95 -7.18
N PHE A 298 0.23 -3.97 -6.31
CA PHE A 298 0.10 -4.20 -4.88
C PHE A 298 -1.33 -4.09 -4.36
N GLY A 299 -2.18 -3.24 -4.94
CA GLY A 299 -3.49 -2.89 -4.36
C GLY A 299 -3.38 -2.23 -2.97
N CYS A 300 -4.51 -1.81 -2.41
CA CYS A 300 -4.55 -1.15 -1.10
C CYS A 300 -4.51 -2.16 0.06
N THR A 301 -5.31 -3.23 -0.04
CA THR A 301 -5.54 -4.23 1.01
C THR A 301 -4.35 -5.17 1.24
N THR A 302 -3.35 -5.16 0.36
CA THR A 302 -2.06 -5.83 0.63
C THR A 302 -1.36 -5.16 1.81
N CYS A 303 -1.31 -3.83 1.80
CA CYS A 303 -0.71 -3.02 2.85
C CYS A 303 -1.67 -2.80 4.02
N HIS A 304 -2.93 -2.46 3.74
CA HIS A 304 -3.89 -2.03 4.77
C HIS A 304 -4.73 -3.15 5.37
N ALA A 305 -4.65 -4.39 4.87
CA ALA A 305 -5.60 -5.46 5.19
C ALA A 305 -7.06 -5.06 4.86
N GLY A 306 -8.05 -5.70 5.50
CA GLY A 306 -9.46 -5.52 5.17
C GLY A 306 -9.92 -6.41 4.02
N ARG A 307 -11.14 -6.15 3.55
CA ARG A 307 -11.80 -6.97 2.53
C ARG A 307 -11.85 -6.25 1.19
N GLY A 308 -10.85 -6.51 0.33
CA GLY A 308 -10.67 -5.79 -0.93
C GLY A 308 -11.81 -5.95 -1.95
N ARG A 309 -12.58 -7.05 -1.86
CA ARG A 309 -13.79 -7.26 -2.69
C ARG A 309 -15.01 -6.46 -2.23
N GLY A 310 -14.97 -5.89 -1.03
CA GLY A 310 -16.02 -5.06 -0.46
C GLY A 310 -16.23 -3.78 -1.29
N THR A 311 -17.47 -3.31 -1.35
CA THR A 311 -17.85 -2.09 -2.07
C THR A 311 -18.65 -1.13 -1.19
N GLY A 312 -18.65 -1.36 0.12
CA GLY A 312 -19.31 -0.53 1.12
C GLY A 312 -18.39 -0.30 2.31
N PHE A 313 -18.74 0.67 3.14
CA PHE A 313 -17.93 1.07 4.29
C PHE A 313 -17.68 -0.12 5.23
N ASN A 314 -18.75 -0.79 5.69
CA ASN A 314 -18.62 -1.96 6.56
C ASN A 314 -18.09 -3.19 5.83
N THR A 315 -18.50 -3.39 4.56
CA THR A 315 -18.13 -4.59 3.80
C THR A 315 -16.64 -4.65 3.44
N THR A 316 -15.94 -3.51 3.51
CA THR A 316 -14.48 -3.42 3.32
C THR A 316 -13.72 -3.64 4.64
N ALA A 317 -14.43 -3.80 5.76
CA ALA A 317 -13.89 -4.01 7.10
C ALA A 317 -12.98 -2.87 7.58
N HIS A 318 -13.39 -1.61 7.40
CA HIS A 318 -12.71 -0.46 7.99
C HIS A 318 -12.66 -0.57 9.52
N SER A 319 -11.54 -0.14 10.11
CA SER A 319 -11.34 -0.17 11.57
C SER A 319 -11.14 1.24 12.11
N PRO A 320 -11.92 1.64 13.13
CA PRO A 320 -11.74 2.93 13.79
C PRO A 320 -10.45 2.91 14.61
N SER A 321 -9.81 4.08 14.71
CA SER A 321 -8.55 4.28 15.41
C SER A 321 -8.72 4.63 16.89
N SER A 322 -9.96 4.88 17.35
CA SER A 322 -10.33 5.12 18.74
C SER A 322 -11.80 4.76 19.00
N LEU A 323 -12.20 4.72 20.28
CA LEU A 323 -13.59 4.48 20.68
C LEU A 323 -14.50 5.65 20.26
N GLU A 324 -14.03 6.90 20.33
CA GLU A 324 -14.82 8.04 19.86
C GLU A 324 -15.09 7.96 18.36
N GLN A 325 -14.08 7.58 17.58
CA GLN A 325 -14.25 7.38 16.13
C GLN A 325 -15.20 6.22 15.82
N ALA A 326 -15.18 5.15 16.63
CA ALA A 326 -16.12 4.04 16.48
C ALA A 326 -17.57 4.52 16.64
N HIS A 327 -17.85 5.30 17.69
CA HIS A 327 -19.19 5.87 17.90
C HIS A 327 -19.60 6.86 16.79
N GLU A 328 -18.68 7.71 16.31
CA GLU A 328 -18.95 8.60 15.17
C GLU A 328 -19.33 7.78 13.92
N TRP A 329 -18.62 6.69 13.67
CA TRP A 329 -18.86 5.85 12.50
C TRP A 329 -20.14 5.00 12.63
N GLU A 330 -20.51 4.58 13.84
CA GLU A 330 -21.81 3.96 14.14
C GLU A 330 -22.95 4.90 13.73
N GLU A 331 -22.90 6.17 14.14
CA GLU A 331 -23.94 7.15 13.80
C GLU A 331 -23.97 7.52 12.31
N LYS A 332 -22.79 7.74 11.71
CA LYS A 332 -22.68 8.31 10.35
C LYS A 332 -22.76 7.26 9.24
N TYR A 333 -22.25 6.06 9.50
CA TYR A 333 -22.07 5.02 8.49
C TYR A 333 -22.68 3.67 8.90
N ASP A 334 -23.45 3.61 9.99
CA ASP A 334 -23.98 2.37 10.55
C ASP A 334 -22.85 1.34 10.80
N TRP A 335 -21.69 1.83 11.25
CA TRP A 335 -20.51 1.00 11.39
C TRP A 335 -20.67 -0.07 12.46
N HIS A 336 -20.17 -1.26 12.17
CA HIS A 336 -20.12 -2.36 13.11
C HIS A 336 -18.98 -3.30 12.71
N ARG A 337 -18.38 -3.96 13.71
CA ARG A 337 -17.29 -4.91 13.46
C ARG A 337 -17.81 -6.10 12.64
N MET A 338 -17.12 -6.42 11.55
CA MET A 338 -17.44 -7.60 10.75
C MET A 338 -17.03 -8.87 11.50
N HIS A 339 -17.99 -9.57 12.10
CA HIS A 339 -17.74 -10.72 12.97
C HIS A 339 -17.09 -11.93 12.27
N HIS A 340 -17.33 -12.11 10.97
CA HIS A 340 -16.86 -13.28 10.20
C HIS A 340 -15.71 -12.95 9.24
N TRP A 341 -14.92 -11.92 9.57
CA TRP A 341 -13.76 -11.54 8.78
C TRP A 341 -12.55 -11.33 9.69
N ASP A 342 -11.63 -12.28 9.64
CA ASP A 342 -10.51 -12.38 10.58
C ASP A 342 -9.44 -11.29 10.37
N ASN A 343 -9.43 -10.66 9.19
CA ASN A 343 -8.42 -9.69 8.77
C ASN A 343 -9.03 -8.31 8.52
N PRO A 344 -9.56 -7.61 9.55
CA PRO A 344 -10.05 -6.26 9.37
C PRO A 344 -8.91 -5.33 8.91
N MET A 345 -9.27 -4.18 8.36
CA MET A 345 -8.30 -3.18 7.93
C MET A 345 -7.48 -2.72 9.15
N PHE A 346 -6.20 -2.46 8.98
CA PHE A 346 -5.38 -1.90 10.04
C PHE A 346 -5.88 -0.50 10.41
N THR A 347 -5.84 -0.19 11.70
CA THR A 347 -6.06 1.19 12.16
C THR A 347 -4.91 2.09 11.70
N LYS A 348 -5.11 3.41 11.77
CA LYS A 348 -4.09 4.39 11.34
C LYS A 348 -2.73 4.17 12.02
N GLN A 349 -2.72 3.80 13.30
CA GLN A 349 -1.49 3.58 14.08
C GLN A 349 -0.78 2.28 13.72
N ASN A 350 -1.50 1.31 13.14
CA ASN A 350 -1.00 -0.04 12.89
C ASN A 350 -0.77 -0.33 11.40
N MET A 351 -0.95 0.66 10.51
CA MET A 351 -0.84 0.48 9.06
C MET A 351 0.53 -0.04 8.61
N GLU A 352 1.60 0.32 9.34
CA GLU A 352 2.96 -0.16 9.04
C GLU A 352 3.12 -1.68 9.22
N ALA A 353 2.22 -2.35 9.95
CA ALA A 353 2.23 -3.81 10.08
C ALA A 353 2.12 -4.51 8.72
N GLY A 354 1.48 -3.88 7.74
CA GLY A 354 1.40 -4.39 6.37
C GLY A 354 2.76 -4.61 5.71
N CYS A 355 3.76 -3.79 6.03
CA CYS A 355 5.11 -3.89 5.46
C CYS A 355 5.79 -5.22 5.83
N PHE A 356 5.44 -5.81 6.98
CA PHE A 356 6.04 -7.05 7.46
C PHE A 356 5.82 -8.23 6.50
N LYS A 357 4.72 -8.23 5.74
CA LYS A 357 4.38 -9.33 4.82
C LYS A 357 5.49 -9.64 3.82
N CYS A 358 6.11 -8.60 3.27
CA CYS A 358 7.18 -8.72 2.28
C CYS A 358 8.57 -8.40 2.85
N HIS A 359 8.65 -7.49 3.83
CA HIS A 359 9.91 -7.02 4.39
C HIS A 359 10.33 -7.72 5.68
N SER A 360 9.69 -8.84 6.05
CA SER A 360 10.04 -9.58 7.27
C SER A 360 11.55 -9.84 7.40
N GLY A 361 12.25 -10.16 6.31
CA GLY A 361 13.69 -10.42 6.30
C GLY A 361 14.61 -9.20 6.47
N ASN A 362 14.12 -7.99 6.20
CA ASN A 362 14.97 -6.81 5.96
C ASN A 362 14.65 -5.65 6.94
N MET A 363 14.90 -5.89 8.23
CA MET A 363 14.72 -4.87 9.28
C MET A 363 16.03 -4.11 9.54
N PRO A 364 16.02 -2.79 9.83
CA PRO A 364 14.85 -1.89 9.86
C PRO A 364 14.39 -1.47 8.46
N ILE A 365 13.11 -1.10 8.35
CA ILE A 365 12.48 -0.68 7.08
C ILE A 365 12.33 0.85 7.07
N ASP A 366 12.81 1.48 6.00
CA ASP A 366 12.59 2.91 5.79
C ASP A 366 11.11 3.20 5.49
N GLY A 367 10.57 4.27 6.08
CA GLY A 367 9.13 4.55 6.03
C GLY A 367 8.23 3.70 6.95
N ALA A 368 8.78 2.71 7.67
CA ALA A 368 8.04 1.88 8.64
C ALA A 368 8.78 1.78 10.00
N LYS A 369 8.90 2.93 10.67
CA LYS A 369 9.65 3.07 11.93
C LYS A 369 8.95 2.39 13.12
N THR A 370 7.63 2.45 13.17
CA THR A 370 6.80 1.81 14.20
C THR A 370 6.90 0.30 14.11
N LEU A 371 6.78 -0.28 12.91
CA LEU A 371 7.01 -1.72 12.71
C LEU A 371 8.45 -2.10 13.10
N SER A 372 9.42 -1.29 12.70
CA SER A 372 10.83 -1.53 13.04
C SER A 372 11.08 -1.54 14.54
N LEU A 373 10.52 -0.57 15.26
CA LEU A 373 10.56 -0.53 16.70
C LEU A 373 9.85 -1.73 17.33
N GLY A 374 8.65 -2.08 16.88
CA GLY A 374 7.91 -3.24 17.35
C GLY A 374 8.70 -4.54 17.23
N MET A 375 9.36 -4.77 16.08
CA MET A 375 10.20 -5.95 15.87
C MET A 375 11.43 -5.96 16.79
N ALA A 376 12.07 -4.81 17.00
CA ALA A 376 13.19 -4.70 17.94
C ALA A 376 12.74 -4.93 19.39
N LEU A 377 11.54 -4.48 19.76
CA LEU A 377 10.95 -4.74 21.07
C LEU A 377 10.68 -6.22 21.27
N VAL A 378 10.06 -6.91 20.31
CA VAL A 378 9.82 -8.36 20.37
C VAL A 378 11.11 -9.15 20.59
N GLU A 379 12.18 -8.76 19.90
CA GLU A 379 13.50 -9.37 20.08
C GLU A 379 14.12 -9.03 21.45
N ARG A 380 14.07 -7.77 21.85
CA ARG A 380 14.65 -7.27 23.10
C ARG A 380 13.94 -7.80 24.35
N THR A 381 12.61 -7.87 24.35
CA THR A 381 11.82 -8.41 25.47
C THR A 381 11.88 -9.93 25.51
N GLY A 382 12.17 -10.58 24.37
CA GLY A 382 12.24 -12.02 24.29
C GLY A 382 10.87 -12.70 24.30
N CYS A 383 9.86 -12.13 23.63
CA CYS A 383 8.53 -12.72 23.52
C CYS A 383 8.58 -14.20 23.05
N PHE A 384 9.58 -14.55 22.23
CA PHE A 384 9.85 -15.91 21.74
C PHE A 384 10.27 -16.90 22.83
N GLY A 385 10.58 -16.43 24.03
CA GLY A 385 10.89 -17.28 25.18
C GLY A 385 9.68 -18.09 25.65
N CYS A 386 8.46 -17.58 25.43
CA CYS A 386 7.20 -18.25 25.77
C CYS A 386 6.31 -18.50 24.52
N HIS A 387 6.30 -17.56 23.56
CA HIS A 387 5.51 -17.71 22.34
C HIS A 387 6.31 -18.41 21.24
N LYS A 388 5.72 -19.44 20.62
CA LYS A 388 6.33 -20.05 19.43
C LYS A 388 6.25 -19.06 18.26
N MET A 389 7.40 -18.63 17.76
CA MET A 389 7.52 -17.73 16.62
C MET A 389 8.62 -18.23 15.69
N ASP A 390 8.25 -18.60 14.46
CA ASP A 390 9.13 -19.27 13.50
C ASP A 390 10.46 -18.54 13.27
N ARG A 391 10.44 -17.20 13.21
CA ARG A 391 11.64 -16.36 13.02
C ARG A 391 12.70 -16.53 14.11
N TRP A 392 12.31 -16.83 15.35
CA TRP A 392 13.19 -16.93 16.51
C TRP A 392 13.31 -18.35 17.05
N GLU A 393 12.90 -19.35 16.29
CA GLU A 393 13.08 -20.75 16.68
C GLU A 393 14.56 -21.06 16.92
N GLY A 394 14.87 -21.71 18.05
CA GLY A 394 16.24 -22.02 18.47
C GLY A 394 17.07 -20.84 18.97
N LYS A 395 16.53 -19.62 19.02
CA LYS A 395 17.25 -18.48 19.63
C LYS A 395 17.34 -18.65 21.16
N PRO A 396 18.46 -18.25 21.78
CA PRO A 396 18.61 -18.32 23.23
C PRO A 396 17.59 -17.40 23.90
N LYS A 397 17.05 -17.84 25.04
CA LYS A 397 16.11 -17.05 25.83
C LYS A 397 16.80 -15.78 26.34
N THR A 398 16.10 -14.64 26.30
CA THR A 398 16.65 -13.33 26.69
C THR A 398 16.98 -13.22 28.18
N GLY A 399 16.26 -13.96 29.04
CA GLY A 399 16.46 -13.92 30.48
C GLY A 399 17.87 -14.38 30.91
N PRO A 400 18.42 -13.82 32.00
CA PRO A 400 19.74 -14.22 32.49
C PRO A 400 19.71 -15.67 32.99
N ASN A 401 20.84 -16.37 32.86
CA ASN A 401 21.00 -17.68 33.48
C ASN A 401 20.99 -17.55 35.02
N LEU A 402 20.07 -18.26 35.67
CA LEU A 402 19.86 -18.25 37.13
C LEU A 402 20.58 -19.39 37.86
N ALA A 403 21.30 -20.28 37.15
CA ALA A 403 21.93 -21.48 37.74
C ALA A 403 22.92 -21.17 38.87
N LYS A 404 23.54 -19.98 38.89
CA LYS A 404 24.53 -19.56 39.91
C LYS A 404 24.06 -18.33 40.71
N VAL A 405 22.74 -18.08 40.77
CA VAL A 405 22.19 -16.83 41.32
C VAL A 405 22.64 -16.54 42.76
N ALA A 406 22.78 -17.56 43.61
CA ALA A 406 23.17 -17.40 45.02
C ALA A 406 24.62 -16.92 45.20
N SER A 407 25.47 -17.03 44.17
CA SER A 407 26.83 -16.48 44.19
C SER A 407 26.89 -14.98 43.84
N LYS A 408 25.81 -14.46 43.24
CA LYS A 408 25.72 -13.09 42.72
C LYS A 408 24.86 -12.18 43.58
N THR A 409 23.75 -12.67 44.11
CA THR A 409 22.73 -11.90 44.83
C THR A 409 22.41 -12.49 46.20
N THR A 410 21.62 -11.78 47.01
CA THR A 410 21.07 -12.26 48.29
C THR A 410 19.62 -12.71 48.14
N LYS A 411 19.12 -13.50 49.09
CA LYS A 411 17.71 -13.94 49.10
C LYS A 411 16.78 -12.72 49.15
N ASP A 412 17.06 -11.80 50.06
CA ASP A 412 16.26 -10.59 50.28
C ASP A 412 16.19 -9.71 49.02
N TRP A 413 17.34 -9.47 48.38
CA TRP A 413 17.37 -8.72 47.12
C TRP A 413 16.57 -9.44 46.03
N THR A 414 16.69 -10.77 45.95
CA THR A 414 16.00 -11.57 44.92
C THR A 414 14.49 -11.57 45.12
N TRP A 415 14.02 -11.66 46.37
CA TRP A 415 12.60 -11.56 46.70
C TRP A 415 12.04 -10.20 46.27
N LYS A 416 12.69 -9.10 46.68
CA LYS A 416 12.26 -7.74 46.34
C LYS A 416 12.29 -7.48 44.83
N TRP A 417 13.31 -7.99 44.14
CA TRP A 417 13.43 -7.88 42.70
C TRP A 417 12.33 -8.64 41.95
N ILE A 418 11.92 -9.81 42.42
CA ILE A 418 10.80 -10.55 41.82
C ILE A 418 9.47 -9.84 42.09
N ASN A 419 9.29 -9.29 43.30
CA ASN A 419 8.08 -8.57 43.68
C ASN A 419 7.86 -7.31 42.84
N SER A 420 8.86 -6.43 42.78
CA SER A 420 8.81 -5.21 41.96
C SER A 420 10.17 -4.87 41.35
N PRO A 421 10.47 -5.36 40.13
CA PRO A 421 11.75 -5.08 39.47
C PRO A 421 12.01 -3.58 39.26
N ARG A 422 10.95 -2.79 39.02
CA ARG A 422 11.05 -1.36 38.70
C ARG A 422 11.42 -0.49 39.91
N ASP A 423 11.16 -0.95 41.13
CA ASP A 423 11.59 -0.28 42.36
C ASP A 423 13.12 -0.24 42.47
N PHE A 424 13.80 -1.24 41.91
CA PHE A 424 15.26 -1.27 41.86
C PHE A 424 15.81 -0.66 40.57
N ARG A 425 15.17 -0.92 39.42
CA ARG A 425 15.64 -0.46 38.10
C ARG A 425 14.47 0.03 37.25
N HIS A 426 14.35 1.34 37.10
CA HIS A 426 13.30 1.99 36.32
C HIS A 426 13.22 1.46 34.87
N ASN A 427 14.35 1.28 34.19
CA ASN A 427 14.43 0.80 32.79
C ASN A 427 14.62 -0.72 32.65
N THR A 428 14.22 -1.52 33.64
CA THR A 428 14.32 -2.98 33.55
C THR A 428 13.39 -3.58 32.50
N TRP A 429 13.92 -4.53 31.74
CA TRP A 429 13.17 -5.36 30.78
C TRP A 429 12.52 -6.60 31.43
N MET A 430 12.76 -6.85 32.72
CA MET A 430 12.06 -7.91 33.44
C MET A 430 10.59 -7.54 33.63
N PRO A 431 9.64 -8.37 33.16
CA PRO A 431 8.22 -8.10 33.36
C PRO A 431 7.83 -8.08 34.84
N HIS A 432 6.84 -7.28 35.17
CA HIS A 432 6.19 -7.26 36.48
C HIS A 432 5.01 -8.25 36.43
N PHE A 433 5.12 -9.36 37.15
CA PHE A 433 4.13 -10.45 37.12
C PHE A 433 3.13 -10.39 38.27
N PHE A 434 3.45 -9.64 39.32
CA PHE A 434 2.74 -9.56 40.58
C PHE A 434 2.15 -8.17 40.76
N ASN A 435 1.13 -8.01 41.60
CA ASN A 435 0.48 -6.70 41.84
C ASN A 435 0.00 -5.97 40.56
N VAL A 436 -0.47 -6.74 39.58
CA VAL A 436 -1.07 -6.24 38.34
C VAL A 436 -2.59 -6.40 38.39
N THR A 437 -3.32 -5.78 37.45
CA THR A 437 -4.79 -5.65 37.52
C THR A 437 -5.56 -6.97 37.64
N ASN A 438 -4.97 -8.10 37.27
CA ASN A 438 -5.57 -9.43 37.37
C ASN A 438 -5.13 -10.24 38.61
N ASN A 439 -4.27 -9.70 39.49
CA ASN A 439 -3.84 -10.36 40.73
C ASN A 439 -3.55 -9.38 41.90
N SER A 440 -4.20 -8.22 41.91
CA SER A 440 -4.01 -7.17 42.93
C SER A 440 -5.10 -7.15 44.02
N ASP A 441 -6.00 -8.13 44.07
CA ASP A 441 -6.96 -8.24 45.18
C ASP A 441 -6.26 -8.71 46.47
N PRO A 442 -6.83 -8.43 47.66
CA PRO A 442 -6.17 -8.74 48.93
C PRO A 442 -5.71 -10.19 49.10
N ASN A 443 -6.48 -11.17 48.62
CA ASN A 443 -6.11 -12.58 48.76
C ASN A 443 -4.98 -12.93 47.80
N SER A 444 -5.04 -12.43 46.55
CA SER A 444 -3.98 -12.62 45.57
C SER A 444 -2.65 -11.98 46.01
N LEU A 445 -2.69 -10.85 46.72
CA LEU A 445 -1.48 -10.22 47.26
C LEU A 445 -0.79 -11.09 48.31
N ILE A 446 -1.54 -11.60 49.29
CA ILE A 446 -0.96 -12.45 50.33
C ILE A 446 -0.43 -13.76 49.72
N ARG A 447 -1.17 -14.35 48.77
CA ARG A 447 -0.71 -15.52 48.01
C ARG A 447 0.59 -15.24 47.26
N THR A 448 0.64 -14.12 46.55
CA THR A 448 1.80 -13.66 45.77
C THR A 448 3.07 -13.58 46.62
N GLU A 449 2.99 -12.98 47.81
CA GLU A 449 4.15 -12.85 48.70
C GLU A 449 4.78 -14.20 49.04
N GLN A 450 3.93 -15.23 49.25
CA GLN A 450 4.35 -16.59 49.54
C GLN A 450 4.85 -17.35 48.29
N GLU A 451 4.26 -17.09 47.11
CA GLU A 451 4.77 -17.60 45.83
C GLU A 451 6.20 -17.08 45.56
N ILE A 452 6.47 -15.79 45.84
CA ILE A 452 7.80 -15.21 45.69
C ILE A 452 8.81 -15.80 46.68
N HIS A 453 8.39 -16.07 47.93
CA HIS A 453 9.21 -16.81 48.90
C HIS A 453 9.59 -18.19 48.37
N SER A 454 8.63 -18.92 47.82
CA SER A 454 8.84 -20.25 47.24
C SER A 454 9.79 -20.23 46.04
N ILE A 455 9.61 -19.28 45.12
CA ILE A 455 10.50 -19.09 43.97
C ILE A 455 11.92 -18.76 44.45
N THR A 456 12.06 -17.84 45.40
CA THR A 456 13.36 -17.42 45.95
C THR A 456 14.05 -18.60 46.65
N ALA A 457 13.32 -19.36 47.45
CA ALA A 457 13.84 -20.54 48.13
C ALA A 457 14.31 -21.60 47.12
N TYR A 458 13.51 -21.88 46.09
CA TYR A 458 13.86 -22.82 45.03
C TYR A 458 15.14 -22.40 44.30
N LEU A 459 15.21 -21.14 43.85
CA LEU A 459 16.35 -20.59 43.11
C LEU A 459 17.65 -20.68 43.92
N PHE A 460 17.62 -20.36 45.22
CA PHE A 460 18.81 -20.43 46.07
C PHE A 460 19.20 -21.86 46.42
N ASN A 461 18.22 -22.75 46.66
CA ASN A 461 18.49 -24.15 46.97
C ASN A 461 19.03 -24.92 45.76
N LYS A 462 18.62 -24.55 44.54
CA LYS A 462 19.11 -25.13 43.29
C LYS A 462 20.31 -24.41 42.69
N SER A 463 20.80 -23.34 43.33
CA SER A 463 21.94 -22.60 42.83
C SER A 463 23.22 -23.44 42.95
N GLU A 464 23.94 -23.57 41.84
CA GLU A 464 25.29 -24.10 41.77
C GLU A 464 26.28 -23.15 42.45
N SER A 465 27.34 -23.71 43.03
CA SER A 465 28.44 -22.95 43.58
C SER A 465 29.34 -22.39 42.47
N PHE A 466 29.79 -21.14 42.62
CA PHE A 466 30.76 -20.52 41.72
C PHE A 466 32.06 -20.20 42.48
N PRO A 467 33.22 -20.79 42.10
CA PRO A 467 34.48 -20.49 42.76
C PRO A 467 34.94 -19.07 42.41
N MET A 468 35.33 -18.31 43.43
CA MET A 468 35.76 -16.91 43.30
C MET A 468 37.15 -16.71 43.89
N ASP A 469 38.03 -16.04 43.14
CA ASP A 469 39.32 -15.56 43.66
C ASP A 469 39.07 -14.53 44.76
N LYS A 470 39.93 -14.47 45.78
CA LYS A 470 39.84 -13.44 46.84
C LYS A 470 40.11 -12.04 46.28
N LEU A 471 39.33 -11.07 46.77
CA LEU A 471 39.47 -9.65 46.47
C LEU A 471 40.77 -9.11 47.10
N PRO A 472 41.62 -8.40 46.35
CA PRO A 472 42.74 -7.65 46.90
C PRO A 472 42.31 -6.67 48.00
N ARG A 473 43.12 -6.52 49.06
CA ARG A 473 42.77 -5.70 50.24
C ARG A 473 42.95 -4.19 50.00
N ASN A 474 43.68 -3.81 48.98
CA ASN A 474 44.11 -2.44 48.68
C ASN A 474 43.38 -1.87 47.45
N ALA A 475 42.08 -2.11 47.33
CA ALA A 475 41.28 -1.57 46.24
C ALA A 475 41.03 -0.06 46.45
N ASP A 476 41.23 0.72 45.39
CA ASP A 476 41.04 2.18 45.36
C ASP A 476 39.85 2.54 44.46
N ALA A 477 38.80 3.07 45.08
CA ALA A 477 37.58 3.45 44.35
C ALA A 477 37.76 4.70 43.47
N GLU A 478 38.65 5.62 43.83
CA GLU A 478 38.93 6.81 43.00
C GLU A 478 39.63 6.39 41.71
N ASN A 479 40.62 5.49 41.81
CA ASN A 479 41.24 4.89 40.63
C ASN A 479 40.22 4.05 39.83
N GLY A 480 39.33 3.33 40.51
CA GLY A 480 38.23 2.59 39.90
C GLY A 480 37.32 3.45 39.03
N GLN A 481 36.99 4.67 39.48
CA GLN A 481 36.21 5.64 38.70
C GLN A 481 36.92 6.04 37.41
N LEU A 482 38.23 6.33 37.48
CA LEU A 482 39.04 6.68 36.31
C LEU A 482 39.14 5.51 35.32
N LEU A 483 39.26 4.28 35.83
CA LEU A 483 39.28 3.06 35.02
C LEU A 483 37.94 2.83 34.32
N VAL A 484 36.81 3.00 35.02
CA VAL A 484 35.47 2.88 34.41
C VAL A 484 35.31 3.87 33.24
N ALA A 485 35.85 5.09 33.38
CA ALA A 485 35.80 6.09 32.31
C ALA A 485 36.75 5.81 31.15
N SER A 486 37.96 5.27 31.42
CA SER A 486 39.00 5.08 30.41
C SER A 486 38.92 3.74 29.66
N VAL A 487 38.45 2.67 30.32
CA VAL A 487 38.31 1.32 29.73
C VAL A 487 37.11 1.24 28.77
N GLY A 488 36.17 2.21 28.86
CA GLY A 488 35.01 2.29 27.97
C GLY A 488 33.76 1.60 28.50
N CYS A 489 33.65 1.37 29.81
CA CYS A 489 32.48 0.74 30.44
C CYS A 489 31.17 1.47 30.08
N MET A 490 31.20 2.80 30.02
CA MET A 490 30.06 3.65 29.65
C MET A 490 29.64 3.54 28.18
N GLY A 491 30.43 2.88 27.33
CA GLY A 491 30.03 2.58 25.95
C GLY A 491 28.93 1.50 25.86
N CYS A 492 28.74 0.71 26.91
CA CYS A 492 27.72 -0.33 26.98
C CYS A 492 26.83 -0.22 28.22
N HIS A 493 27.34 0.29 29.34
CA HIS A 493 26.64 0.33 30.62
C HIS A 493 26.20 1.74 31.00
N GLU A 494 25.02 1.83 31.58
CA GLU A 494 24.55 3.03 32.29
C GLU A 494 25.00 2.97 33.75
N ILE A 495 25.64 4.04 34.24
CA ILE A 495 26.34 4.07 35.55
C ILE A 495 26.03 5.37 36.33
N GLN A 496 25.30 6.34 35.75
CA GLN A 496 24.99 7.60 36.43
C GLN A 496 23.84 7.41 37.42
N PRO A 497 23.93 7.95 38.65
CA PRO A 497 22.97 7.69 39.73
C PRO A 497 21.59 8.29 39.48
N ASP A 498 21.52 9.41 38.75
CA ASP A 498 20.25 10.05 38.39
C ASP A 498 19.72 9.49 37.07
N ALA A 499 18.47 9.00 37.09
CA ALA A 499 17.78 8.64 35.87
C ALA A 499 17.68 9.87 34.98
N VAL A 500 18.36 9.86 33.84
CA VAL A 500 18.14 10.87 32.80
C VAL A 500 16.66 10.73 32.38
N ALA A 501 15.94 11.85 32.26
CA ALA A 501 14.52 11.86 31.91
C ALA A 501 14.24 10.80 30.82
N GLU A 502 13.29 9.88 31.09
CA GLU A 502 13.06 8.70 30.27
C GLU A 502 12.96 9.08 28.79
N GLU A 503 14.04 8.86 28.04
CA GLU A 503 13.97 9.03 26.59
C GLU A 503 13.00 7.97 26.05
N PRO A 504 12.05 8.35 25.17
CA PRO A 504 11.14 7.39 24.58
C PRO A 504 11.91 6.22 23.94
N THR A 505 11.44 4.99 24.17
CA THR A 505 12.07 3.81 23.60
C THR A 505 12.09 3.92 22.07
N SER A 506 13.29 3.84 21.49
CA SER A 506 13.54 3.94 20.07
C SER A 506 14.61 2.93 19.67
N ILE A 507 14.76 2.68 18.37
CA ILE A 507 15.84 1.82 17.87
C ILE A 507 17.22 2.32 18.32
N GLN A 508 17.41 3.64 18.37
CA GLN A 508 18.66 4.27 18.76
C GLN A 508 18.95 4.08 20.26
N THR A 509 17.95 4.25 21.13
CA THR A 509 18.12 4.02 22.57
C THR A 509 18.39 2.55 22.86
N LEU A 510 17.64 1.64 22.24
CA LEU A 510 17.87 0.18 22.34
C LEU A 510 19.30 -0.23 21.90
N ARG A 511 19.87 0.44 20.89
CA ARG A 511 21.24 0.18 20.43
C ARG A 511 22.30 0.64 21.43
N ARG A 512 22.02 1.64 22.26
CA ARG A 512 22.94 2.12 23.31
C ARG A 512 22.91 1.22 24.55
N GLU A 513 21.77 0.60 24.85
CA GLU A 513 21.58 -0.31 25.99
C GLU A 513 22.14 -1.74 25.74
N GLN A 514 23.43 -1.86 25.41
CA GLN A 514 24.06 -3.17 25.17
C GLN A 514 24.37 -3.92 26.48
N GLY A 515 24.85 -3.21 27.48
CA GLY A 515 25.11 -3.72 28.82
C GLY A 515 23.93 -3.47 29.76
N PRO A 516 23.78 -4.27 30.82
CA PRO A 516 22.81 -3.96 31.87
C PRO A 516 23.14 -2.61 32.52
N ASN A 517 22.10 -1.87 32.88
CA ASN A 517 22.20 -0.74 33.80
C ASN A 517 22.93 -1.21 35.08
N LEU A 518 23.86 -0.40 35.60
CA LEU A 518 24.68 -0.68 36.79
C LEU A 518 24.28 0.18 38.00
N ILE A 519 23.28 1.06 37.89
CA ILE A 519 22.73 1.82 39.02
C ILE A 519 22.33 0.87 40.16
N GLY A 520 22.70 1.23 41.39
CA GLY A 520 22.45 0.47 42.60
C GLY A 520 23.18 -0.88 42.69
N LEU A 521 24.22 -1.13 41.89
CA LEU A 521 24.89 -2.44 41.82
C LEU A 521 25.36 -2.95 43.19
N GLY A 522 25.77 -2.06 44.10
CA GLY A 522 26.19 -2.41 45.46
C GLY A 522 25.10 -3.00 46.35
N SER A 523 23.82 -2.78 46.03
CA SER A 523 22.68 -3.42 46.68
C SER A 523 22.38 -4.82 46.09
N LYS A 524 22.71 -5.02 44.81
CA LYS A 524 22.47 -6.29 44.09
C LYS A 524 23.56 -7.33 44.31
N SER A 525 24.81 -6.90 44.38
CA SER A 525 25.97 -7.80 44.36
C SER A 525 27.11 -7.33 45.25
N THR A 526 28.13 -8.17 45.41
CA THR A 526 29.29 -7.89 46.27
C THR A 526 30.49 -7.46 45.44
N ALA A 527 31.40 -6.66 46.03
CA ALA A 527 32.66 -6.29 45.39
C ALA A 527 33.46 -7.52 44.96
N GLN A 528 33.40 -8.58 45.76
CA GLN A 528 34.04 -9.85 45.47
C GLN A 528 33.50 -10.52 44.19
N TRP A 529 32.19 -10.47 43.96
CA TRP A 529 31.58 -11.00 42.75
C TRP A 529 31.93 -10.14 41.53
N VAL A 530 31.79 -8.80 41.66
CA VAL A 530 32.10 -7.85 40.57
C VAL A 530 33.54 -8.00 40.10
N TYR A 531 34.49 -8.11 41.03
CA TYR A 531 35.91 -8.33 40.72
C TYR A 531 36.16 -9.58 39.87
N ASN A 532 35.51 -10.70 40.20
CA ASN A 532 35.67 -11.94 39.42
C ASN A 532 34.97 -11.82 38.05
N TRP A 533 33.79 -11.20 38.01
CA TRP A 533 33.03 -10.98 36.78
C TRP A 533 33.79 -10.13 35.77
N VAL A 534 34.33 -8.96 36.15
CA VAL A 534 35.02 -8.06 35.20
C VAL A 534 36.35 -8.63 34.68
N ARG A 535 36.97 -9.56 35.42
CA ARG A 535 38.20 -10.25 35.00
C ARG A 535 37.95 -11.36 33.99
N ASP A 536 36.90 -12.15 34.19
CA ASP A 536 36.57 -13.27 33.30
C ASP A 536 35.05 -13.52 33.28
N PRO A 537 34.28 -12.71 32.52
CA PRO A 537 32.83 -12.87 32.42
C PRO A 537 32.41 -14.27 31.93
N ALA A 538 33.19 -14.86 31.02
CA ALA A 538 32.89 -16.14 30.38
C ALA A 538 32.97 -17.32 31.36
N SER A 539 33.78 -17.22 32.41
CA SER A 539 33.83 -18.23 33.50
C SER A 539 32.50 -18.37 34.25
N PHE A 540 31.76 -17.27 34.38
CA PHE A 540 30.45 -17.27 35.04
C PHE A 540 29.35 -17.62 34.04
N HIS A 541 29.33 -16.96 32.88
CA HIS A 541 28.34 -17.14 31.82
C HIS A 541 29.03 -17.29 30.45
N PRO A 542 29.20 -18.53 29.94
CA PRO A 542 29.96 -18.79 28.71
C PRO A 542 29.48 -18.02 27.47
N GLU A 543 28.17 -17.75 27.37
CA GLU A 543 27.54 -17.03 26.25
C GLU A 543 27.41 -15.52 26.50
N THR A 544 28.12 -14.96 27.49
CA THR A 544 28.07 -13.53 27.78
C THR A 544 28.59 -12.68 26.62
N LYS A 545 27.93 -11.56 26.36
CA LYS A 545 28.38 -10.56 25.39
C LYS A 545 29.49 -9.66 25.94
N MET A 546 29.70 -9.63 27.25
CA MET A 546 30.75 -8.82 27.87
C MET A 546 32.13 -9.44 27.55
N PRO A 547 33.01 -8.72 26.85
CA PRO A 547 34.33 -9.25 26.51
C PRO A 547 35.24 -9.32 27.73
N ASN A 548 36.31 -10.11 27.64
CA ASN A 548 37.40 -10.02 28.61
C ASN A 548 38.17 -8.70 28.36
N LEU A 549 38.07 -7.78 29.32
CA LEU A 549 38.67 -6.44 29.25
C LEU A 549 40.20 -6.45 29.50
N ARG A 550 40.80 -7.62 29.74
CA ARG A 550 42.24 -7.83 30.02
C ARG A 550 42.77 -7.00 31.19
N LEU A 551 41.90 -6.74 32.16
CA LEU A 551 42.22 -6.01 33.38
C LEU A 551 43.21 -6.79 34.24
N THR A 552 44.16 -6.08 34.84
CA THR A 552 45.00 -6.62 35.91
C THR A 552 44.15 -6.89 37.17
N ARG A 553 44.70 -7.67 38.11
CA ARG A 553 44.03 -7.96 39.38
C ARG A 553 43.76 -6.69 40.19
N GLN A 554 44.64 -5.69 40.12
CA GLN A 554 44.44 -4.43 40.85
C GLN A 554 43.35 -3.58 40.20
N GLU A 555 43.42 -3.38 38.88
CA GLU A 555 42.42 -2.58 38.15
C GLU A 555 41.01 -3.15 38.32
N ALA A 556 40.85 -4.47 38.26
CA ALA A 556 39.56 -5.11 38.50
C ALA A 556 39.06 -4.93 39.94
N ALA A 557 39.96 -4.88 40.92
CA ALA A 557 39.59 -4.66 42.32
C ALA A 557 39.14 -3.21 42.56
N ASP A 558 39.86 -2.26 41.95
CA ASP A 558 39.54 -0.83 41.99
C ASP A 558 38.17 -0.55 41.34
N ILE A 559 37.93 -1.11 40.15
CA ILE A 559 36.62 -1.03 39.47
C ILE A 559 35.51 -1.63 40.34
N ALA A 560 35.74 -2.79 40.96
CA ALA A 560 34.76 -3.42 41.83
C ALA A 560 34.46 -2.59 43.09
N ALA A 561 35.48 -1.95 43.67
CA ALA A 561 35.33 -1.05 44.81
C ALA A 561 34.48 0.16 44.44
N TYR A 562 34.73 0.80 43.29
CA TYR A 562 33.94 1.93 42.81
C TYR A 562 32.48 1.54 42.51
N LEU A 563 32.24 0.53 41.69
CA LEU A 563 30.88 0.18 41.24
C LEU A 563 29.96 -0.32 42.37
N THR A 564 30.51 -0.80 43.48
CA THR A 564 29.71 -1.28 44.62
C THR A 564 29.45 -0.25 45.71
N GLN A 565 29.96 0.98 45.54
CA GLN A 565 29.59 2.12 46.39
C GLN A 565 28.16 2.59 46.12
N ASP A 566 27.69 2.45 44.87
CA ASP A 566 26.35 2.84 44.48
C ASP A 566 25.30 1.85 45.01
N LYS A 567 24.46 2.32 45.93
CA LYS A 567 23.43 1.52 46.62
C LYS A 567 22.09 2.24 46.59
N ASN A 568 21.02 1.45 46.45
CA ASN A 568 19.65 1.94 46.53
C ASN A 568 19.12 1.71 47.95
N ASN A 569 19.31 2.70 48.82
CA ASN A 569 18.92 2.60 50.23
C ASN A 569 17.39 2.47 50.42
N GLU A 570 16.59 3.09 49.54
CA GLU A 570 15.13 2.99 49.60
C GLU A 570 14.66 1.56 49.30
N PHE A 571 15.21 0.94 48.25
CA PHE A 571 14.96 -0.47 47.92
C PHE A 571 15.46 -1.41 49.03
N ASP A 572 16.65 -1.15 49.56
CA ASP A 572 17.24 -1.96 50.63
C ASP A 572 16.41 -1.88 51.93
N ALA A 573 15.74 -0.76 52.18
CA ALA A 573 14.88 -0.56 53.36
C ALA A 573 13.47 -1.19 53.24
N GLN A 574 13.05 -1.64 52.05
CA GLN A 574 11.75 -2.30 51.88
C GLN A 574 11.60 -3.52 52.80
N GLU A 575 10.44 -3.67 53.43
CA GLU A 575 10.13 -4.82 54.28
C GLU A 575 9.78 -6.05 53.43
N ILE A 576 10.24 -7.22 53.88
CA ILE A 576 9.87 -8.50 53.30
C ILE A 576 8.85 -9.15 54.25
N PRO A 577 7.63 -9.44 53.78
CA PRO A 577 6.61 -10.13 54.56
C PRO A 577 7.14 -11.46 55.12
N GLY A 578 6.68 -11.82 56.31
CA GLY A 578 6.97 -13.11 56.91
C GLY A 578 6.42 -14.28 56.08
N VAL A 579 7.01 -15.45 56.27
CA VAL A 579 6.48 -16.69 55.68
C VAL A 579 5.19 -17.08 56.40
N ASN A 580 4.14 -17.37 55.63
CA ASN A 580 2.87 -17.88 56.13
C ASN A 580 2.68 -19.33 55.66
N GLU A 581 2.82 -20.28 56.58
CA GLU A 581 2.75 -21.71 56.28
C GLU A 581 1.38 -22.16 55.79
N GLU A 582 0.28 -21.61 56.34
CA GLU A 582 -1.09 -21.99 55.93
C GLU A 582 -1.34 -21.68 54.45
N ILE A 583 -0.87 -20.52 53.99
CA ILE A 583 -1.06 -20.09 52.60
C ILE A 583 -0.12 -20.83 51.65
N LEU A 584 1.08 -21.21 52.12
CA LEU A 584 1.98 -22.05 51.35
C LEU A 584 1.39 -23.44 51.11
N ASP A 585 0.76 -24.03 52.13
CA ASP A 585 0.06 -25.32 52.02
C ASP A 585 -1.13 -25.23 51.04
N ASP A 586 -1.82 -24.10 50.95
CA ASP A 586 -2.89 -23.85 49.98
C ASP A 586 -2.39 -23.63 48.52
N ILE A 587 -1.10 -23.28 48.35
CA ILE A 587 -0.48 -23.08 47.02
C ILE A 587 0.03 -24.40 46.44
N ALA A 588 0.52 -25.31 47.30
CA ALA A 588 1.13 -26.60 46.96
C ALA A 588 0.11 -27.63 46.44
#